data_AF-W4HLG3-F1
#
_entry.id   AF-W4HLG3-F1
#
_cell.length_a   1.000
_cell.length_b   1.000
_cell.length_c   1.000
_cell.angle_alpha   90.00
_cell.angle_beta   90.00
_cell.angle_gamma   90.00
#
_symmetry.space_group_name_H-M   'P 1'
#
loop_
_entity.id
_entity.type
_entity.pdbx_description
1 polymer ?
#
loop_
_entity_poly.entity_id
_entity_poly.type
_entity_poly.pdbx_seq_one_letter_code
_entity_poly.pdbx_strand_id
1 'polypeptide(L)'
;MFAIHRTDLRKTVEQGLEAAEMWAGHFAGVPGPEAQGSSNWAIRLYDLAFFLFEMHENVAAHRLTEEQHARAAGLVSRVGLVLRRDFPGLALPARVEAAIDGLWTLLEGAAGLPISDGAASLRDSHSRVCWLRNVAHNAWHDLLWTESANEELHQQRRSTWRPSIVASGAPEAHE
;
A
#
# COMPACT_ATOMS: atom_id res chain seq x y z
N MET A 1 11.84 6.55 -9.12
CA MET A 1 12.10 5.68 -7.95
C MET A 1 12.15 6.56 -6.71
N PHE A 2 10.99 6.86 -6.11
CA PHE A 2 10.98 7.50 -4.78
C PHE A 2 11.14 6.40 -3.75
N ALA A 3 12.32 6.33 -3.19
CA ALA A 3 12.59 5.45 -2.08
C ALA A 3 11.99 6.09 -0.84
N ILE A 4 11.08 5.36 -0.19
CA ILE A 4 10.74 5.56 1.21
C ILE A 4 12.05 5.32 1.99
N HIS A 5 12.87 6.36 2.10
CA HIS A 5 14.25 6.26 2.57
C HIS A 5 14.31 6.52 4.07
N ARG A 6 14.52 5.43 4.79
CA ARG A 6 15.14 5.33 6.12
C ARG A 6 14.32 5.93 7.27
N THR A 7 14.44 5.30 8.44
CA THR A 7 14.09 5.88 9.74
C THR A 7 14.51 7.35 9.79
N ASP A 8 13.56 8.25 10.05
CA ASP A 8 13.92 9.62 10.39
C ASP A 8 14.29 9.64 11.88
N LEU A 9 15.59 9.58 12.15
CA LEU A 9 16.13 9.57 13.51
C LEU A 9 15.75 10.82 14.33
N ARG A 10 15.22 11.87 13.69
CA ARG A 10 14.73 13.09 14.35
C ARG A 10 13.28 12.97 14.79
N LYS A 11 12.54 12.00 14.24
CA LYS A 11 11.13 11.79 14.54
C LYS A 11 10.98 11.08 15.88
N THR A 12 10.14 11.62 16.75
CA THR A 12 9.82 10.96 18.03
C THR A 12 8.83 9.82 17.80
N VAL A 13 8.75 8.90 18.77
CA VAL A 13 7.75 7.82 18.76
C VAL A 13 6.32 8.39 18.65
N GLU A 14 6.02 9.48 19.37
CA GLU A 14 4.71 10.13 19.29
C GLU A 14 4.39 10.65 17.89
N GLN A 15 5.35 11.33 17.25
CA GLN A 15 5.17 11.78 15.86
C GLN A 15 4.99 10.59 14.90
N GLY A 16 5.68 9.47 15.17
CA GLY A 16 5.52 8.21 14.44
C GLY A 16 4.11 7.65 14.59
N LEU A 17 3.58 7.60 15.83
CA LEU A 17 2.25 7.12 16.15
C LEU A 17 1.15 8.02 15.56
N GLU A 18 1.28 9.34 15.66
CA GLU A 18 0.33 10.30 15.04
C GLU A 18 0.26 10.12 13.52
N ALA A 19 1.41 9.95 12.86
CA ALA A 19 1.44 9.68 11.43
C ALA A 19 0.83 8.30 11.11
N ALA A 20 1.16 7.27 11.88
CA ALA A 20 0.58 5.93 11.71
C ALA A 20 -0.95 5.95 11.89
N GLU A 21 -1.48 6.73 12.84
CA GLU A 21 -2.92 6.90 13.05
C GLU A 21 -3.61 7.54 11.84
N MET A 22 -3.02 8.61 11.30
CA MET A 22 -3.54 9.26 10.10
C MET A 22 -3.63 8.28 8.93
N TRP A 23 -2.54 7.55 8.65
CA TRP A 23 -2.50 6.57 7.55
C TRP A 23 -3.41 5.37 7.80
N ALA A 24 -3.48 4.86 9.03
CA ALA A 24 -4.45 3.83 9.40
C ALA A 24 -5.89 4.33 9.22
N GLY A 25 -6.14 5.61 9.53
CA GLY A 25 -7.42 6.28 9.33
C GLY A 25 -7.81 6.35 7.85
N HIS A 26 -6.91 6.75 6.96
CA HIS A 26 -7.15 6.77 5.52
C HIS A 26 -7.38 5.35 4.97
N PHE A 27 -6.52 4.40 5.34
CA PHE A 27 -6.63 3.02 4.87
C PHE A 27 -7.93 2.32 5.32
N ALA A 28 -8.27 2.47 6.61
CA ALA A 28 -9.38 1.77 7.25
C ALA A 28 -10.70 2.58 7.28
N GLY A 29 -10.68 3.85 6.86
CA GLY A 29 -11.85 4.73 6.84
C GLY A 29 -12.72 4.57 5.61
N VAL A 30 -12.21 3.93 4.54
CA VAL A 30 -12.96 3.67 3.31
C VAL A 30 -13.77 2.38 3.45
N PRO A 31 -15.09 2.41 3.21
CA PRO A 31 -15.95 1.24 3.38
C PRO A 31 -15.83 0.24 2.23
N GLY A 32 -15.62 -1.03 2.58
CA GLY A 32 -15.76 -2.17 1.69
C GLY A 32 -14.57 -2.45 0.76
N PRO A 33 -14.61 -3.58 0.03
CA PRO A 33 -13.59 -3.93 -0.95
C PRO A 33 -13.69 -3.03 -2.18
N GLU A 34 -12.53 -2.60 -2.67
CA GLU A 34 -12.41 -1.85 -3.93
C GLU A 34 -11.98 -2.78 -5.07
N ALA A 35 -12.37 -2.45 -6.29
CA ALA A 35 -11.96 -3.23 -7.46
C ALA A 35 -10.43 -3.20 -7.60
N GLN A 36 -9.80 -4.36 -7.67
CA GLN A 36 -8.35 -4.47 -7.84
C GLN A 36 -7.90 -3.75 -9.12
N GLY A 37 -6.85 -2.94 -8.99
CA GLY A 37 -6.35 -2.11 -10.09
C GLY A 37 -7.13 -0.81 -10.32
N SER A 38 -8.13 -0.49 -9.50
CA SER A 38 -8.73 0.85 -9.50
C SER A 38 -7.86 1.87 -8.77
N SER A 39 -8.05 3.16 -9.05
CA SER A 39 -7.36 4.24 -8.36
C SER A 39 -7.62 4.25 -6.86
N ASN A 40 -8.87 4.03 -6.41
CA ASN A 40 -9.19 3.94 -4.98
C ASN A 40 -8.50 2.75 -4.31
N TRP A 41 -8.47 1.59 -4.97
CA TRP A 41 -7.76 0.42 -4.47
C TRP A 41 -6.25 0.69 -4.31
N ALA A 42 -5.64 1.31 -5.31
CA ALA A 42 -4.22 1.63 -5.30
C ALA A 42 -3.86 2.72 -4.27
N ILE A 43 -4.69 3.76 -4.11
CA ILE A 43 -4.53 4.80 -3.08
C ILE A 43 -4.56 4.18 -1.69
N ARG A 44 -5.52 3.30 -1.41
CA ARG A 44 -5.58 2.63 -0.11
C ARG A 44 -4.33 1.79 0.16
N LEU A 45 -3.80 1.09 -0.84
CA LEU A 45 -2.53 0.37 -0.67
C LEU A 45 -1.33 1.30 -0.48
N TYR A 46 -1.38 2.49 -1.07
CA TYR A 46 -0.40 3.53 -0.80
C TYR A 46 -0.47 4.01 0.66
N ASP A 47 -1.67 4.24 1.21
CA ASP A 47 -1.88 4.55 2.63
C ASP A 47 -1.35 3.42 3.54
N LEU A 48 -1.61 2.16 3.17
CA LEU A 48 -1.06 0.99 3.87
C LEU A 48 0.47 0.98 3.86
N ALA A 49 1.10 1.32 2.74
CA ALA A 49 2.56 1.37 2.65
C ALA A 49 3.15 2.42 3.61
N PHE A 50 2.52 3.59 3.72
CA PHE A 50 2.93 4.61 4.69
C PHE A 50 2.68 4.20 6.13
N PHE A 51 1.53 3.60 6.43
CA PHE A 51 1.27 3.04 7.76
C PHE A 51 2.37 2.05 8.16
N LEU A 52 2.69 1.10 7.28
CA LEU A 52 3.72 0.10 7.54
C LEU A 52 5.10 0.74 7.70
N PHE A 53 5.42 1.76 6.92
CA PHE A 53 6.66 2.52 7.08
C PHE A 53 6.74 3.18 8.46
N GLU A 54 5.72 3.93 8.87
CA GLU A 54 5.72 4.65 10.15
C GLU A 54 5.84 3.69 11.33
N MET A 55 5.01 2.64 11.33
CA MET A 55 5.01 1.64 12.40
C MET A 55 6.34 0.90 12.50
N HIS A 56 6.93 0.54 11.36
CA HIS A 56 8.16 -0.21 11.33
C HIS A 56 9.39 0.64 11.65
N GLU A 57 9.57 1.75 10.93
CA GLU A 57 10.82 2.49 10.91
C GLU A 57 10.87 3.57 11.97
N ASN A 58 9.72 4.12 12.42
CA ASN A 58 9.65 5.26 13.34
C ASN A 58 8.96 4.93 14.67
N VAL A 59 8.26 3.80 14.79
CA VAL A 59 7.69 3.32 16.06
C VAL A 59 8.49 2.13 16.60
N ALA A 60 8.49 1.00 15.88
CA ALA A 60 9.13 -0.23 16.33
C ALA A 60 10.68 -0.18 16.32
N ALA A 61 11.28 0.84 15.72
CA ALA A 61 12.72 1.09 15.77
C ALA A 61 13.20 1.68 17.11
N HIS A 62 12.27 2.08 17.98
CA HIS A 62 12.55 2.74 19.26
C HIS A 62 12.04 1.90 20.43
N ARG A 63 12.49 2.24 21.65
CA ARG A 63 11.92 1.67 22.87
C ARG A 63 10.55 2.31 23.15
N LEU A 64 9.55 1.48 23.38
CA LEU A 64 8.18 1.92 23.65
C LEU A 64 7.84 1.89 25.14
N THR A 65 6.97 2.81 25.56
CA THR A 65 6.21 2.66 26.81
C THR A 65 5.06 1.68 26.62
N GLU A 66 4.45 1.23 27.73
CA GLU A 66 3.26 0.36 27.69
C GLU A 66 2.09 1.01 26.94
N GLU A 67 1.85 2.30 27.17
CA GLU A 67 0.80 3.07 26.49
C GLU A 67 1.06 3.18 24.97
N GLN A 68 2.30 3.49 24.58
CA GLN A 68 2.69 3.56 23.17
C GLN A 68 2.55 2.21 22.47
N HIS A 69 2.94 1.13 23.15
CA HIS A 69 2.75 -0.23 22.66
C HIS A 69 1.26 -0.56 22.49
N ALA A 70 0.42 -0.29 23.49
CA ALA A 70 -1.01 -0.55 23.42
C ALA A 70 -1.69 0.23 22.27
N ARG A 71 -1.28 1.49 22.07
CA ARG A 71 -1.74 2.33 20.95
C ARG A 71 -1.32 1.74 19.61
N ALA A 72 -0.04 1.42 19.44
CA ALA A 72 0.51 0.76 18.25
C ALA A 72 -0.22 -0.56 17.94
N ALA A 73 -0.39 -1.40 18.94
CA ALA A 73 -1.10 -2.68 18.87
C ALA A 73 -2.54 -2.53 18.39
N GLY A 74 -3.26 -1.52 18.87
CA GLY A 74 -4.61 -1.19 18.42
C GLY A 74 -4.66 -0.86 16.93
N LEU A 75 -3.68 -0.10 16.43
CA LEU A 75 -3.59 0.26 15.01
C LEU A 75 -3.29 -0.95 14.13
N VAL A 76 -2.32 -1.80 14.51
CA VAL A 76 -1.99 -3.03 13.78
C VAL A 76 -3.20 -3.95 13.72
N SER A 77 -3.92 -4.12 14.84
CA SER A 77 -5.15 -4.93 14.89
C SER A 77 -6.20 -4.42 13.90
N ARG A 78 -6.45 -3.11 13.90
CA ARG A 78 -7.44 -2.47 13.02
C ARG A 78 -7.04 -2.60 11.55
N VAL A 79 -5.80 -2.27 11.20
CA VAL A 79 -5.29 -2.35 9.83
C VAL A 79 -5.30 -3.80 9.34
N GLY A 80 -4.85 -4.76 10.16
CA GLY A 80 -4.86 -6.18 9.81
C GLY A 80 -6.27 -6.70 9.54
N LEU A 81 -7.28 -6.28 10.31
CA LEU A 81 -8.67 -6.64 10.06
C LEU A 81 -9.16 -6.13 8.70
N VAL A 82 -8.90 -4.87 8.38
CA VAL A 82 -9.30 -4.28 7.09
C VAL A 82 -8.56 -4.94 5.93
N LEU A 83 -7.25 -5.20 6.09
CA LEU A 83 -6.44 -5.83 5.07
C LEU A 83 -6.99 -7.22 4.68
N ARG A 84 -7.35 -8.04 5.67
CA ARG A 84 -7.95 -9.37 5.44
C ARG A 84 -9.32 -9.28 4.77
N ARG A 85 -10.13 -8.31 5.18
CA ARG A 85 -11.51 -8.15 4.70
C ARG A 85 -11.56 -7.61 3.26
N ASP A 86 -10.80 -6.56 2.98
CA ASP A 86 -10.95 -5.76 1.77
C ASP A 86 -9.92 -6.11 0.69
N PHE A 87 -8.82 -6.78 1.05
CA PHE A 87 -7.71 -7.09 0.13
C PHE A 87 -7.31 -8.59 0.12
N PRO A 88 -8.27 -9.54 0.04
CA PRO A 88 -7.96 -10.97 0.04
C PRO A 88 -7.10 -11.41 -1.17
N GLY A 89 -7.05 -10.60 -2.24
CA GLY A 89 -6.29 -10.87 -3.47
C GLY A 89 -4.93 -10.17 -3.57
N LEU A 90 -4.50 -9.39 -2.56
CA LEU A 90 -3.27 -8.60 -2.63
C LEU A 90 -2.02 -9.48 -2.81
N ALA A 91 -1.99 -10.64 -2.18
CA ALA A 91 -0.93 -11.63 -2.26
C ALA A 91 -1.42 -12.96 -1.65
N LEU A 92 -0.54 -13.96 -1.62
CA LEU A 92 -0.79 -15.19 -0.85
C LEU A 92 -1.16 -14.82 0.60
N PRO A 93 -2.35 -15.21 1.11
CA PRO A 93 -2.81 -14.82 2.44
C PRO A 93 -1.79 -15.12 3.54
N ALA A 94 -1.12 -16.27 3.46
CA ALA A 94 -0.07 -16.66 4.40
C ALA A 94 1.11 -15.67 4.48
N ARG A 95 1.47 -14.99 3.38
CA ARG A 95 2.54 -13.98 3.38
C ARG A 95 2.08 -12.67 4.01
N VAL A 96 0.81 -12.30 3.80
CA VAL A 96 0.21 -11.13 4.43
C VAL A 96 0.13 -11.33 5.94
N GLU A 97 -0.38 -12.48 6.39
CA GLU A 97 -0.39 -12.83 7.82
C GLU A 97 1.01 -12.81 8.40
N ALA A 98 1.97 -13.46 7.73
CA ALA A 98 3.37 -13.46 8.18
C ALA A 98 3.98 -12.05 8.32
N ALA A 99 3.56 -11.08 7.49
CA ALA A 99 4.01 -9.70 7.59
C ALA A 99 3.34 -8.95 8.75
N ILE A 100 2.05 -9.19 9.01
CA ILE A 100 1.36 -8.64 10.19
C ILE A 100 1.95 -9.22 11.48
N ASP A 101 2.18 -10.53 11.53
CA ASP A 101 2.87 -11.20 12.64
C ASP A 101 4.29 -10.65 12.82
N GLY A 102 5.00 -10.40 11.71
CA GLY A 102 6.29 -9.74 11.75
C GLY A 102 6.23 -8.37 12.41
N LEU A 103 5.21 -7.55 12.10
CA LEU A 103 5.04 -6.24 12.73
C LEU A 103 4.74 -6.37 14.24
N TRP A 104 3.95 -7.36 14.64
CA TRP A 104 3.72 -7.67 16.05
C TRP A 104 5.02 -8.02 16.79
N THR A 105 5.82 -8.93 16.24
CA THR A 105 7.12 -9.31 16.82
C THR A 105 8.04 -8.10 16.99
N LEU A 106 8.06 -7.18 16.03
CA LEU A 106 8.88 -5.96 16.14
C LEU A 106 8.37 -5.03 17.26
N LEU A 107 7.05 -4.89 17.42
CA LEU A 107 6.45 -4.11 18.50
C LEU A 107 6.68 -4.73 19.89
N GLU A 108 6.56 -6.05 20.02
CA GLU A 108 6.88 -6.78 21.25
C GLU A 108 8.34 -6.55 21.66
N GLY A 109 9.27 -6.68 20.70
CA GLY A 109 10.69 -6.39 20.92
C GLY A 109 10.94 -4.93 21.32
N ALA A 110 10.26 -3.98 20.68
CA ALA A 110 10.35 -2.55 20.99
C ALA A 110 9.83 -2.20 22.41
N ALA A 111 8.83 -2.94 22.89
CA ALA A 111 8.29 -2.82 24.25
C ALA A 111 9.10 -3.60 25.30
N GLY A 112 10.08 -4.41 24.88
CA GLY A 112 10.83 -5.30 25.78
C GLY A 112 9.99 -6.46 26.33
N LEU A 113 8.91 -6.80 25.65
CA LEU A 113 8.05 -7.95 25.99
C LEU A 113 8.68 -9.25 25.48
N PRO A 114 8.32 -10.40 26.07
CA PRO A 114 8.64 -11.69 25.46
C PRO A 114 8.09 -11.73 24.04
N ILE A 115 8.96 -12.03 23.08
CA ILE A 115 8.54 -12.23 21.70
C ILE A 115 7.72 -13.52 21.68
N SER A 116 6.46 -13.42 21.27
CA SER A 116 5.55 -14.55 21.20
C SER A 116 6.18 -15.66 20.34
N ASP A 117 6.24 -16.86 20.91
CA ASP A 117 6.98 -18.01 20.40
C ASP A 117 6.63 -18.31 18.94
N GLY A 118 7.62 -18.34 18.03
CA GLY A 118 7.32 -18.61 16.63
C GLY A 118 8.43 -18.38 15.61
N ALA A 119 9.59 -19.04 15.75
CA ALA A 119 10.60 -19.30 14.69
C ALA A 119 11.19 -18.10 13.89
N ALA A 120 10.63 -16.90 13.99
CA ALA A 120 10.98 -15.73 13.20
C ALA A 120 11.88 -14.81 14.05
N SER A 121 13.13 -14.68 13.63
CA SER A 121 14.02 -13.66 14.17
C SER A 121 13.49 -12.25 13.86
N LEU A 122 13.87 -11.23 14.64
CA LEU A 122 13.59 -9.82 14.33
C LEU A 122 13.97 -9.45 12.88
N ARG A 123 15.02 -10.07 12.34
CA ARG A 123 15.45 -9.90 10.94
C ARG A 123 14.45 -10.47 9.93
N ASP A 124 13.86 -11.62 10.23
CA ASP A 124 12.81 -12.20 9.39
C ASP A 124 11.55 -11.34 9.46
N SER A 125 11.15 -10.91 10.66
CA SER A 125 10.03 -9.99 10.87
C SER A 125 10.18 -8.68 10.09
N HIS A 126 11.35 -8.04 10.17
CA HIS A 126 11.71 -6.88 9.34
C HIS A 126 11.52 -7.16 7.84
N SER A 127 12.04 -8.30 7.36
CA SER A 127 11.98 -8.67 5.95
C SER A 127 10.54 -8.85 5.46
N ARG A 128 9.68 -9.47 6.27
CA ARG A 128 8.26 -9.70 5.95
C ARG A 128 7.47 -8.38 5.92
N VAL A 129 7.69 -7.49 6.87
CA VAL A 129 7.06 -6.15 6.89
C VAL A 129 7.51 -5.31 5.70
N CYS A 130 8.81 -5.30 5.37
CA CYS A 130 9.34 -4.63 4.20
C CYS A 130 8.75 -5.18 2.89
N TRP A 131 8.56 -6.50 2.80
CA TRP A 131 7.91 -7.11 1.65
C TRP A 131 6.48 -6.58 1.47
N LEU A 132 5.64 -6.58 2.52
CA LEU A 132 4.27 -6.12 2.41
C LEU A 132 4.20 -4.62 2.07
N ARG A 133 5.06 -3.81 2.70
CA ARG A 133 5.20 -2.39 2.37
C ARG A 133 5.50 -2.19 0.89
N ASN A 134 6.42 -2.97 0.33
CA ASN A 134 6.81 -2.85 -1.07
C ASN A 134 5.69 -3.32 -2.01
N VAL A 135 4.99 -4.40 -1.68
CA VAL A 135 3.81 -4.86 -2.45
C VAL A 135 2.75 -3.76 -2.49
N ALA A 136 2.42 -3.19 -1.34
CA ALA A 136 1.42 -2.13 -1.23
C ALA A 136 1.84 -0.85 -1.97
N HIS A 137 3.12 -0.46 -1.86
CA HIS A 137 3.66 0.70 -2.58
C HIS A 137 3.68 0.49 -4.10
N ASN A 138 4.07 -0.69 -4.57
CA ASN A 138 4.17 -0.98 -6.00
C ASN A 138 2.81 -1.00 -6.69
N ALA A 139 1.74 -1.39 -5.99
CA ALA A 139 0.38 -1.34 -6.53
C ALA A 139 -0.01 0.04 -7.10
N TRP A 140 0.46 1.12 -6.48
CA TRP A 140 0.27 2.48 -6.97
C TRP A 140 1.11 2.78 -8.22
N HIS A 141 2.39 2.39 -8.23
CA HIS A 141 3.25 2.59 -9.39
C HIS A 141 2.78 1.78 -10.61
N ASP A 142 2.30 0.57 -10.39
CA ASP A 142 1.74 -0.29 -11.44
C ASP A 142 0.50 0.35 -12.09
N LEU A 143 -0.35 0.99 -11.28
CA LEU A 143 -1.49 1.76 -11.78
C LEU A 143 -1.02 2.95 -12.63
N LEU A 144 -0.14 3.80 -12.09
CA LEU A 144 0.36 4.98 -12.81
C LEU A 144 1.02 4.62 -14.15
N TRP A 145 1.77 3.52 -14.17
CA TRP A 145 2.35 2.99 -15.40
C TRP A 145 1.28 2.49 -16.37
N THR A 146 0.26 1.78 -15.90
CA THR A 146 -0.84 1.31 -16.75
C THR A 146 -1.63 2.46 -17.35
N GLU A 147 -1.93 3.50 -16.57
CA GLU A 147 -2.61 4.71 -17.04
C GLU A 147 -1.78 5.44 -18.10
N SER A 148 -0.49 5.65 -17.83
CA SER A 148 0.43 6.31 -18.77
C SER A 148 0.60 5.53 -20.08
N ALA A 149 0.76 4.21 -20.00
CA ALA A 149 0.88 3.35 -21.17
C ALA A 149 -0.42 3.33 -22.00
N ASN A 150 -1.58 3.37 -21.36
CA ASN A 150 -2.86 3.48 -22.04
C ASN A 150 -3.03 4.83 -22.73
N GLU A 151 -2.59 5.94 -22.12
CA GLU A 151 -2.60 7.26 -22.76
C GLU A 151 -1.73 7.29 -24.03
N GLU A 152 -0.52 6.73 -23.98
CA GLU A 152 0.34 6.61 -25.16
C GLU A 152 -0.30 5.75 -26.26
N LEU A 153 -0.90 4.61 -25.90
CA LEU A 153 -1.65 3.74 -26.83
C LEU A 153 -2.86 4.45 -27.44
N HIS A 154 -3.59 5.24 -26.65
CA HIS A 154 -4.71 6.05 -27.14
C HIS A 154 -4.25 7.17 -28.07
N GLN A 155 -3.11 7.82 -27.79
CA GLN A 155 -2.50 8.82 -28.67
C GLN A 155 -2.01 8.18 -29.99
N GLN A 156 -1.38 7.01 -29.93
CA GLN A 156 -0.99 6.24 -31.12
C GLN A 156 -2.20 5.83 -31.96
N ARG A 157 -3.29 5.36 -31.34
CA ARG A 157 -4.54 5.03 -32.05
C ARG A 157 -5.19 6.25 -32.68
N ARG A 158 -5.21 7.41 -32.01
CA ARG A 158 -5.74 8.67 -32.57
C ARG A 158 -4.89 9.19 -33.72
N SER A 159 -3.57 9.08 -33.65
CA SER A 159 -2.66 9.53 -34.71
C SER A 159 -2.65 8.60 -35.94
N THR A 160 -2.96 7.31 -35.75
CA THR A 160 -3.12 6.34 -36.84
C THR A 160 -4.53 6.29 -37.42
N TRP A 161 -5.53 6.81 -36.71
CA TRP A 161 -6.89 6.90 -37.21
C TRP A 161 -6.98 7.96 -38.31
N ARG A 162 -7.20 7.54 -39.55
CA ARG A 162 -7.66 8.40 -40.64
C ARG A 162 -9.17 8.23 -40.80
N PRO A 163 -9.97 9.31 -40.80
CA PRO A 163 -11.36 9.18 -41.19
C PRO A 163 -11.39 8.63 -42.62
N SER A 164 -12.04 7.48 -42.81
CA SER A 164 -12.45 7.04 -44.14
C SER A 164 -13.47 8.06 -44.63
N ILE A 165 -13.00 9.07 -45.36
CA ILE A 165 -13.89 9.84 -46.21
C ILE A 165 -14.27 8.88 -47.34
N VAL A 166 -15.34 8.12 -47.11
CA VAL A 166 -16.12 7.60 -48.23
C VAL A 166 -16.67 8.84 -48.89
N ALA A 167 -15.99 9.30 -49.94
CA ALA A 167 -16.54 10.29 -50.85
C ALA A 167 -17.81 9.65 -51.43
N SER A 168 -18.95 9.98 -50.83
CA SER A 168 -20.26 9.78 -51.44
C SER A 168 -20.27 10.63 -52.70
N GLY A 169 -19.82 10.02 -53.81
CA GLY A 169 -20.01 10.56 -55.14
C GLY A 169 -21.49 10.81 -55.33
N ALA A 170 -21.86 12.08 -55.36
CA ALA A 170 -23.13 12.49 -55.92
C ALA A 170 -23.13 12.07 -57.40
N PRO A 171 -24.09 11.28 -57.88
CA PRO A 171 -24.20 11.03 -59.31
C PRO A 171 -24.59 12.33 -60.00
N GLU A 172 -23.74 12.74 -60.96
CA GLU A 172 -23.99 13.85 -61.87
C GLU A 172 -25.30 13.60 -62.63
N ALA A 173 -26.16 14.62 -62.64
CA ALA A 173 -27.33 14.68 -63.49
C ALA A 173 -26.86 14.80 -64.94
N HIS A 174 -27.18 13.81 -65.77
CA HIS A 174 -27.14 13.94 -67.21
C HIS A 174 -28.57 14.16 -67.73
N GLU A 175 -28.67 15.17 -68.58
CA GLU A 175 -29.83 15.65 -69.35
C GLU A 175 -30.53 14.56 -70.17
#